data_AF-A0A9D5K070-F1
#
_entry.id   AF-A0A9D5K070-F1
#
_cell.length_a   1.000
_cell.length_b   1.000
_cell.length_c   1.000
_cell.angle_alpha   90.00
_cell.angle_beta   90.00
_cell.angle_gamma   90.00
#
_symmetry.space_group_name_H-M   'P 1'
#
loop_
_entity.id
_entity.type
_entity.pdbx_description
1 polymer ?
#
loop_
_entity_poly.entity_id
_entity_poly.type
_entity_poly.pdbx_seq_one_letter_code
_entity_poly.pdbx_strand_id
1 'polypeptide(L)'
;MHTMSDILNRYSSVRSYVCGIVLALGIVLSWLGPASAEDQAAITEIHIVTPAWEEFTNEDGTGVWFEIVRAVYEPVGITMTYEFAPWKRAMEQVASAEADAFLGEYESETFLMPRYPLDVERTAVVFKKGTVPTWEGSPSLVGKNVVWLRGYDYHLVSELEGLAFDWYEIDNYAQAWGMLEKDRA
;
A
#
# COMPACT_ATOMS: atom_id res chain seq x y z
N MET A 1 -38.73 40.32 -62.64
CA MET A 1 -39.56 39.23 -62.10
C MET A 1 -38.62 38.27 -61.37
N HIS A 2 -38.30 38.56 -60.10
CA HIS A 2 -37.45 37.71 -59.28
C HIS A 2 -38.32 36.62 -58.66
N THR A 3 -37.97 35.36 -58.89
CA THR A 3 -38.72 34.19 -58.42
C THR A 3 -38.54 34.01 -56.93
N MET A 4 -39.60 33.59 -56.23
CA MET A 4 -39.65 33.36 -54.78
C MET A 4 -38.57 32.39 -54.27
N SER A 5 -37.97 31.59 -55.16
CA SER A 5 -36.79 30.75 -54.93
C SER A 5 -35.54 31.55 -54.54
N ASP A 6 -35.32 32.73 -55.11
CA ASP A 6 -34.06 33.47 -54.96
C ASP A 6 -33.97 34.16 -53.58
N ILE A 7 -35.13 34.56 -53.03
CA ILE A 7 -35.22 35.18 -51.71
C ILE A 7 -35.02 34.13 -50.61
N LEU A 8 -35.59 32.92 -50.78
CA LEU A 8 -35.44 31.81 -49.84
C LEU A 8 -33.98 31.29 -49.81
N ASN A 9 -33.31 31.25 -50.96
CA ASN A 9 -31.92 30.81 -51.06
C ASN A 9 -30.93 31.82 -50.45
N ARG A 10 -31.25 33.12 -50.52
CA ARG A 10 -30.47 34.16 -49.85
C ARG A 10 -30.62 34.10 -48.33
N TYR A 11 -31.80 33.76 -47.83
CA TYR A 11 -32.08 33.59 -46.40
C TYR A 11 -31.42 32.32 -45.81
N SER A 12 -31.39 31.21 -46.56
CA SER A 12 -30.70 29.97 -46.14
C SER A 12 -29.18 30.14 -46.11
N SER A 13 -28.63 30.86 -47.08
CA SER A 13 -27.19 31.13 -47.20
C SER A 13 -26.69 32.00 -46.04
N VAL A 14 -27.37 33.11 -45.74
CA VAL A 14 -27.04 33.99 -44.59
C VAL A 14 -27.13 33.23 -43.27
N ARG A 15 -28.13 32.36 -43.11
CA ARG A 15 -28.32 31.53 -41.90
C ARG A 15 -27.21 30.48 -41.74
N SER A 16 -26.68 29.95 -42.84
CA SER A 16 -25.54 29.02 -42.85
C SER A 16 -24.23 29.72 -42.47
N TYR A 17 -23.97 30.93 -42.98
CA TYR A 17 -22.77 31.70 -42.63
C TYR A 17 -22.79 32.20 -41.18
N VAL A 18 -23.94 32.61 -40.66
CA VAL A 18 -24.08 32.99 -39.24
C VAL A 18 -23.85 31.78 -38.33
N CYS A 19 -24.38 30.61 -38.67
CA CYS A 19 -24.09 29.36 -37.94
C CYS A 19 -22.60 29.01 -37.98
N GLY A 20 -21.96 29.14 -39.14
CA GLY A 20 -20.52 28.87 -39.31
C GLY A 20 -19.64 29.81 -38.49
N ILE A 21 -19.98 31.10 -38.42
CA ILE A 21 -19.24 32.10 -37.64
C ILE A 21 -19.44 31.88 -36.13
N VAL A 22 -20.66 31.55 -35.69
CA VAL A 22 -20.95 31.24 -34.27
C VAL A 22 -20.24 29.95 -33.84
N LEU A 23 -20.19 28.93 -34.71
CA LEU A 23 -19.45 27.69 -34.45
C LEU A 23 -17.93 27.93 -34.42
N ALA A 24 -17.39 28.74 -35.33
CA ALA A 24 -15.98 29.08 -35.35
C ALA A 24 -15.56 29.92 -34.13
N LEU A 25 -16.38 30.91 -33.73
CA LEU A 25 -16.16 31.69 -32.51
C LEU A 25 -16.26 30.82 -31.25
N GLY A 26 -17.22 29.89 -31.20
CA GLY A 26 -17.33 28.93 -30.10
C GLY A 26 -16.09 28.06 -29.95
N ILE A 27 -15.53 27.57 -31.06
CA ILE A 27 -14.29 26.76 -31.05
C ILE A 27 -13.08 27.60 -30.63
N VAL A 28 -12.96 28.85 -31.07
CA VAL A 28 -11.85 29.74 -30.68
C VAL A 28 -11.95 30.15 -29.20
N LEU A 29 -13.16 30.37 -28.68
CA LEU A 29 -13.37 30.65 -27.26
C LEU A 29 -13.07 29.44 -26.37
N SER A 30 -13.26 28.21 -26.85
CA SER A 30 -12.84 26.98 -26.16
C SER A 30 -11.32 26.82 -26.04
N TRP A 31 -10.54 27.49 -26.91
CA TRP A 31 -9.06 27.47 -26.86
C TRP A 31 -8.48 28.62 -26.03
N LEU A 32 -9.31 29.61 -25.65
CA LEU A 32 -8.97 30.74 -24.80
C LEU A 32 -9.48 30.58 -23.36
N GLY A 33 -10.16 29.47 -23.05
CA GLY A 33 -10.46 29.13 -21.67
C GLY A 33 -9.17 29.00 -20.88
N PRO A 34 -9.07 29.54 -19.65
CA PRO A 34 -7.90 29.31 -18.83
C PRO A 34 -7.73 27.80 -18.71
N ALA A 35 -6.59 27.29 -19.15
CA ALA A 35 -6.12 25.98 -18.72
C ALA A 35 -6.05 26.09 -17.20
N SER A 36 -7.10 25.64 -16.51
CA SER A 36 -6.99 25.38 -15.08
C SER A 36 -5.98 24.25 -15.01
N ALA A 37 -4.73 24.61 -14.73
CA ALA A 37 -3.85 23.70 -14.04
C ALA A 37 -4.65 23.32 -12.80
N GLU A 38 -5.15 22.09 -12.80
CA GLU A 38 -5.66 21.47 -11.60
C GLU A 38 -4.45 21.49 -10.66
N ASP A 39 -4.42 22.46 -9.74
CA ASP A 39 -3.45 22.49 -8.65
C ASP A 39 -3.61 21.12 -8.00
N GLN A 40 -2.68 20.21 -8.26
CA GLN A 40 -2.59 18.96 -7.53
C GLN A 40 -2.51 19.38 -6.08
N ALA A 41 -3.61 19.14 -5.34
CA ALA A 41 -3.71 19.54 -3.96
C ALA A 41 -2.44 19.05 -3.27
N ALA A 42 -1.66 19.99 -2.72
CA ALA A 42 -0.38 19.66 -2.14
C ALA A 42 -0.62 18.59 -1.06
N ILE A 43 0.05 17.45 -1.19
CA ILE A 43 0.03 16.42 -0.17
C ILE A 43 0.61 17.05 1.09
N THR A 44 -0.14 17.03 2.19
CA THR A 44 0.24 17.65 3.47
C THR A 44 0.27 16.64 4.61
N GLU A 45 -0.27 15.45 4.40
CA GLU A 45 -0.32 14.38 5.39
C GLU A 45 -0.16 13.02 4.68
N ILE A 46 0.45 12.05 5.37
CA ILE A 46 0.48 10.64 5.01
C ILE A 46 -0.16 9.84 6.16
N HIS A 47 -1.26 9.14 5.86
CA HIS A 47 -1.91 8.20 6.77
C HIS A 47 -1.22 6.84 6.71
N ILE A 48 -0.47 6.50 7.76
CA ILE A 48 0.26 5.24 7.89
C ILE A 48 -0.52 4.27 8.79
N VAL A 49 -0.81 3.08 8.28
CA VAL A 49 -1.41 1.99 9.06
C VAL A 49 -0.42 0.84 9.23
N THR A 50 -0.21 0.37 10.47
CA THR A 50 0.83 -0.62 10.76
C THR A 50 0.57 -1.39 12.06
N PRO A 51 1.08 -2.60 12.24
CA PRO A 51 1.15 -3.21 13.57
C PRO A 51 1.99 -2.37 14.54
N ALA A 52 1.70 -2.50 15.84
CA ALA A 52 2.60 -1.98 16.86
C ALA A 52 3.76 -2.96 17.07
N TRP A 53 4.96 -2.56 16.64
CA TRP A 53 6.19 -3.29 16.89
C TRP A 53 7.06 -2.48 17.85
N GLU A 54 7.40 -3.09 18.99
CA GLU A 54 8.24 -2.47 20.01
C GLU A 54 9.56 -1.99 19.39
N GLU A 55 9.94 -0.75 19.70
CA GLU A 55 11.13 -0.03 19.17
C GLU A 55 11.04 0.42 17.70
N PHE A 56 10.12 -0.12 16.90
CA PHE A 56 9.99 0.20 15.46
C PHE A 56 8.82 1.13 15.16
N THR A 57 7.62 0.79 15.64
CA THR A 57 6.35 1.48 15.41
C THR A 57 5.53 1.50 16.72
N ASN A 58 6.06 2.15 17.75
CA ASN A 58 5.41 2.18 19.06
C ASN A 58 4.06 2.92 19.02
N GLU A 59 3.12 2.50 19.87
CA GLU A 59 1.76 3.08 19.93
C GLU A 59 1.74 4.59 20.26
N ASP A 60 2.79 5.10 20.90
CA ASP A 60 2.94 6.53 21.22
C ASP A 60 3.48 7.37 20.04
N GLY A 61 3.67 6.76 18.87
CA GLY A 61 4.18 7.39 17.66
C GLY A 61 5.71 7.52 17.63
N THR A 62 6.42 6.93 18.59
CA THR A 62 7.89 6.78 18.55
C THR A 62 8.31 5.48 17.86
N GLY A 63 9.61 5.33 17.61
CA GLY A 63 10.18 4.13 17.02
C GLY A 63 10.94 4.41 15.74
N VAL A 64 11.95 3.61 15.47
CA VAL A 64 12.96 3.92 14.44
C VAL A 64 12.34 4.04 13.04
N TRP A 65 11.30 3.28 12.73
CA TRP A 65 10.65 3.36 11.42
C TRP A 65 9.85 4.64 11.25
N PHE A 66 9.12 5.05 12.30
CA PHE A 66 8.42 6.35 12.32
C PHE A 66 9.39 7.53 12.25
N GLU A 67 10.52 7.44 12.96
CA GLU A 67 11.56 8.47 12.92
C GLU A 67 12.17 8.62 11.52
N ILE A 68 12.43 7.51 10.81
CA ILE A 68 12.96 7.54 9.45
C ILE A 68 11.99 8.21 8.50
N VAL A 69 10.72 7.79 8.47
CA VAL A 69 9.74 8.40 7.55
C VAL A 69 9.55 9.87 7.87
N ARG A 70 9.49 10.24 9.15
CA ARG A 70 9.40 11.64 9.60
C ARG A 70 10.58 12.48 9.12
N ALA A 71 11.79 11.97 9.29
CA ALA A 71 13.00 12.65 8.84
C ALA A 71 13.03 12.90 7.32
N VAL A 72 12.29 12.11 6.53
CA VAL A 72 12.18 12.27 5.07
C VAL A 72 11.11 13.31 4.69
N TYR A 73 9.90 13.20 5.24
CA TYR A 73 8.75 13.96 4.74
C TYR A 73 8.41 15.22 5.55
N GLU A 74 8.68 15.27 6.86
CA GLU A 74 8.41 16.49 7.65
C GLU A 74 9.19 17.73 7.16
N PRO A 75 10.47 17.61 6.71
CA PRO A 75 11.21 18.77 6.18
C PRO A 75 10.60 19.40 4.92
N VAL A 76 9.76 18.66 4.19
CA VAL A 76 9.04 19.17 3.00
C VAL A 76 7.58 19.54 3.31
N GLY A 77 7.21 19.60 4.59
CA GLY A 77 5.90 20.08 5.04
C GLY A 77 4.79 19.02 5.04
N ILE A 78 5.15 17.74 5.01
CA ILE A 78 4.20 16.61 5.05
C ILE A 78 4.26 15.99 6.44
N THR A 79 3.12 15.93 7.13
CA THR A 79 2.98 15.28 8.45
C THR A 79 2.55 13.83 8.32
N MET A 80 2.60 13.08 9.43
CA MET A 80 2.14 11.70 9.49
C MET A 80 1.07 11.51 10.54
N THR A 81 0.12 10.64 10.25
CA THR A 81 -0.82 10.07 11.20
C THR A 81 -0.65 8.54 11.24
N TYR A 82 -0.87 7.95 12.41
CA TYR A 82 -0.63 6.53 12.64
C TYR A 82 -1.92 5.82 13.08
N GLU A 83 -2.30 4.77 12.38
CA GLU A 83 -3.32 3.82 12.78
C GLU A 83 -2.69 2.46 13.10
N PHE A 84 -3.07 1.84 14.22
CA PHE A 84 -2.56 0.53 14.60
C PHE A 84 -3.54 -0.59 14.22
N ALA A 85 -3.04 -1.56 13.44
CA ALA A 85 -3.83 -2.63 12.87
C ALA A 85 -3.03 -3.94 12.76
N PRO A 86 -3.67 -5.12 12.83
CA PRO A 86 -3.03 -6.37 12.43
C PRO A 86 -2.50 -6.28 10.99
N TRP A 87 -1.36 -6.91 10.73
CA TRP A 87 -0.62 -6.82 9.46
C TRP A 87 -1.50 -6.92 8.22
N LYS A 88 -2.29 -7.98 8.13
CA LYS A 88 -3.19 -8.23 7.00
C LYS A 88 -4.21 -7.11 6.77
N ARG A 89 -4.73 -6.51 7.86
CA ARG A 89 -5.68 -5.39 7.78
C ARG A 89 -4.99 -4.13 7.27
N ALA A 90 -3.78 -3.84 7.74
CA ALA A 90 -2.98 -2.70 7.25
C ALA A 90 -2.73 -2.81 5.74
N MET A 91 -2.30 -3.99 5.27
CA MET A 91 -2.12 -4.28 3.85
C MET A 91 -3.43 -4.10 3.05
N GLU A 92 -4.56 -4.61 3.54
CA GLU A 92 -5.86 -4.47 2.90
C GLU A 92 -6.32 -3.01 2.81
N GLN A 93 -6.13 -2.21 3.87
CA GLN A 93 -6.48 -0.79 3.90
C GLN A 93 -5.68 0.03 2.88
N VAL A 94 -4.40 -0.27 2.68
CA VAL A 94 -3.60 0.40 1.64
C VAL A 94 -4.01 -0.07 0.24
N ALA A 95 -4.27 -1.38 0.06
CA ALA A 95 -4.76 -1.91 -1.21
C ALA A 95 -6.13 -1.35 -1.62
N SER A 96 -6.99 -1.00 -0.65
CA SER A 96 -8.29 -0.36 -0.88
C SER A 96 -8.26 1.17 -0.90
N ALA A 97 -7.08 1.79 -0.77
CA ALA A 97 -6.89 3.24 -0.66
C ALA A 97 -7.61 3.90 0.54
N GLU A 98 -7.80 3.15 1.64
CA GLU A 98 -8.25 3.66 2.94
C GLU A 98 -7.10 4.26 3.78
N ALA A 99 -5.86 3.86 3.48
CA ALA A 99 -4.63 4.42 4.03
C ALA A 99 -3.59 4.65 2.92
N ASP A 100 -2.63 5.53 3.17
CA ASP A 100 -1.63 5.92 2.16
C ASP A 100 -0.43 4.96 2.14
N ALA A 101 -0.05 4.43 3.30
CA ALA A 101 1.09 3.54 3.42
C ALA A 101 0.97 2.58 4.61
N PHE A 102 1.72 1.49 4.53
CA PHE A 102 1.99 0.57 5.62
C PHE A 102 3.49 0.26 5.63
N LEU A 103 4.05 -0.07 6.80
CA LEU A 103 5.49 -0.24 6.99
C LEU A 103 5.82 -1.70 7.28
N GLY A 104 6.96 -2.19 6.79
CA GLY A 104 7.45 -3.54 7.08
C GLY A 104 7.11 -4.59 6.00
N GLU A 105 6.70 -4.17 4.81
CA GLU A 105 6.47 -5.10 3.70
C GLU A 105 7.82 -5.52 3.12
N TYR A 106 7.91 -6.81 2.75
CA TYR A 106 9.07 -7.31 2.01
C TYR A 106 8.99 -6.85 0.55
N GLU A 107 9.89 -7.33 -0.30
CA GLU A 107 9.79 -7.04 -1.73
C GLU A 107 8.41 -7.45 -2.28
N SER A 108 7.70 -6.48 -2.86
CA SER A 108 6.36 -6.67 -3.39
C SER A 108 6.23 -6.07 -4.78
N GLU A 109 5.57 -6.79 -5.68
CA GLU A 109 5.15 -6.28 -6.99
C GLU A 109 3.78 -5.61 -6.95
N THR A 110 3.05 -5.73 -5.83
CA THR A 110 1.68 -5.23 -5.67
C THR A 110 1.66 -3.77 -5.21
N PHE A 111 2.62 -3.40 -4.36
CA PHE A 111 2.70 -2.08 -3.76
C PHE A 111 3.85 -1.26 -4.35
N LEU A 112 3.74 0.07 -4.25
CA LEU A 112 4.84 0.95 -4.58
C LEU A 112 5.91 0.85 -3.49
N MET A 113 7.08 0.31 -3.86
CA MET A 113 8.19 0.12 -2.93
C MET A 113 9.22 1.25 -3.06
N PRO A 114 9.82 1.69 -1.93
CA PRO A 114 10.95 2.62 -1.98
C PRO A 114 12.17 1.94 -2.63
N ARG A 115 13.05 2.75 -3.23
CA ARG A 115 14.29 2.25 -3.84
C ARG A 115 15.23 1.58 -2.84
N TYR A 116 15.22 2.04 -1.59
CA TYR A 116 16.08 1.55 -0.52
C TYR A 116 15.22 0.93 0.58
N PRO A 117 15.62 -0.22 1.14
CA PRO A 117 14.89 -0.85 2.22
C PRO A 117 14.99 -0.01 3.50
N LEU A 118 13.97 -0.11 4.35
CA LEU A 118 13.91 0.54 5.64
C LEU A 118 14.88 -0.11 6.64
N ASP A 119 14.98 -1.44 6.57
CA ASP A 119 15.87 -2.26 7.40
C ASP A 119 16.27 -3.56 6.70
N VAL A 120 17.07 -4.37 7.40
CA VAL A 120 17.40 -5.74 6.99
C VAL A 120 17.23 -6.64 8.20
N GLU A 121 16.24 -7.52 8.14
CA GLU A 121 15.94 -8.44 9.23
C GLU A 121 16.50 -9.85 8.99
N ARG A 122 16.52 -10.65 10.06
CA ARG A 122 16.87 -12.08 9.99
C ARG A 122 15.87 -12.88 10.81
N THR A 123 15.16 -13.77 10.15
CA THR A 123 14.24 -14.71 10.81
C THR A 123 15.02 -15.82 11.50
N ALA A 124 14.62 -16.13 12.73
CA ALA A 124 15.18 -17.23 13.52
C ALA A 124 14.07 -18.13 14.06
N VAL A 125 14.40 -19.41 14.26
CA VAL A 125 13.51 -20.36 14.94
C VAL A 125 13.95 -20.50 16.39
N VAL A 126 13.00 -20.32 17.30
CA VAL A 126 13.22 -20.52 18.74
C VAL A 126 12.58 -21.85 19.15
N PHE A 127 13.35 -22.69 19.83
CA PHE A 127 12.89 -23.98 20.32
C PHE A 127 13.51 -24.31 21.68
N LYS A 128 12.86 -25.20 22.44
CA LYS A 128 13.37 -25.67 23.74
C LYS A 128 14.66 -26.47 23.56
N LYS A 129 15.60 -26.27 24.48
CA LYS A 129 16.85 -27.02 24.51
C LYS A 129 16.56 -28.52 24.58
N GLY A 130 17.10 -29.28 23.62
CA GLY A 130 16.90 -30.74 23.52
C GLY A 130 15.79 -31.17 22.56
N THR A 131 14.90 -30.27 22.11
CA THR A 131 13.84 -30.59 21.13
C THR A 131 14.41 -30.89 19.75
N VAL A 132 15.42 -30.14 19.34
CA VAL A 132 16.19 -30.34 18.12
C VAL A 132 17.65 -30.60 18.53
N PRO A 133 18.16 -31.84 18.39
CA PRO A 133 19.52 -32.18 18.82
C PRO A 133 20.61 -31.40 18.07
N THR A 134 20.42 -31.20 16.77
CA THR A 134 21.31 -30.44 15.88
C THR A 134 20.45 -29.59 14.96
N TRP A 135 20.67 -28.27 14.96
CA TRP A 135 20.00 -27.35 14.05
C TRP A 135 20.74 -27.32 12.71
N GLU A 136 20.06 -27.72 11.63
CA GLU A 136 20.58 -27.80 10.26
C GLU A 136 19.85 -26.83 9.31
N GLY A 137 19.14 -25.84 9.87
CA GLY A 137 18.27 -24.94 9.12
C GLY A 137 16.83 -25.47 9.00
N SER A 138 16.12 -25.05 7.95
CA SER A 138 14.72 -25.44 7.74
C SER A 138 14.46 -26.95 7.73
N PRO A 139 15.36 -27.86 7.26
CA PRO A 139 15.12 -29.30 7.34
C PRO A 139 14.92 -29.83 8.76
N SER A 140 15.43 -29.15 9.79
CA SER A 140 15.22 -29.52 11.19
C SER A 140 13.77 -29.36 11.66
N LEU A 141 12.92 -28.71 10.87
CA LEU A 141 11.49 -28.53 11.15
C LEU A 141 10.65 -29.76 10.76
N VAL A 142 11.19 -30.71 9.99
CA VAL A 142 10.42 -31.88 9.54
C VAL A 142 9.87 -32.67 10.74
N GLY A 143 8.57 -32.92 10.73
CA GLY A 143 7.84 -33.61 11.79
C GLY A 143 7.73 -32.82 13.09
N LYS A 144 7.96 -31.51 13.07
CA LYS A 144 7.75 -30.61 14.22
C LYS A 144 6.42 -29.86 14.10
N ASN A 145 5.98 -29.32 15.22
CA ASN A 145 4.93 -28.32 15.29
C ASN A 145 5.62 -26.95 15.23
N VAL A 146 5.24 -26.09 14.30
CA VAL A 146 5.80 -24.74 14.16
C VAL A 146 4.68 -23.71 14.39
N VAL A 147 5.01 -22.58 14.99
CA VAL A 147 4.02 -21.55 15.30
C VAL A 147 4.54 -20.17 14.91
N TRP A 148 3.69 -19.34 14.33
CA TRP A 148 3.97 -17.94 14.01
C TRP A 148 2.71 -17.08 14.08
N LEU A 149 2.88 -15.76 14.02
CA LEU A 149 1.77 -14.82 14.00
C LEU A 149 1.00 -14.90 12.68
N ARG A 150 -0.32 -14.85 12.77
CA ARG A 150 -1.21 -14.86 11.61
C ARG A 150 -0.81 -13.81 10.57
N GLY A 151 -0.77 -14.23 9.31
CA GLY A 151 -0.48 -13.35 8.17
C GLY A 151 1.00 -13.19 7.84
N TYR A 152 1.90 -13.83 8.60
CA TYR A 152 3.31 -13.97 8.21
C TYR A 152 3.50 -15.08 7.17
N ASP A 153 2.52 -15.99 7.07
CA ASP A 153 2.45 -17.03 6.04
C ASP A 153 3.77 -17.77 5.80
N TYR A 154 4.55 -18.05 6.86
CA TYR A 154 5.86 -18.69 6.69
C TYR A 154 5.79 -20.01 5.94
N HIS A 155 4.66 -20.73 5.98
CA HIS A 155 4.43 -21.93 5.18
C HIS A 155 4.52 -21.71 3.65
N LEU A 156 4.47 -20.47 3.15
CA LEU A 156 4.57 -20.11 1.74
C LEU A 156 5.98 -19.69 1.32
N VAL A 157 6.92 -19.52 2.24
CA VAL A 157 8.28 -19.09 1.89
C VAL A 157 9.05 -20.25 1.25
N SER A 158 9.88 -19.93 0.26
CA SER A 158 10.60 -20.91 -0.55
C SER A 158 11.50 -21.86 0.26
N GLU A 159 12.02 -21.37 1.38
CA GLU A 159 12.91 -22.08 2.30
C GLU A 159 12.21 -23.21 3.05
N LEU A 160 10.87 -23.13 3.17
CA LEU A 160 10.03 -24.12 3.83
C LEU A 160 9.25 -24.99 2.82
N GLU A 161 9.33 -24.68 1.52
CA GLU A 161 8.58 -25.38 0.48
C GLU A 161 8.94 -26.88 0.45
N GLY A 162 7.92 -27.73 0.43
CA GLY A 162 8.08 -29.19 0.36
C GLY A 162 8.49 -29.88 1.66
N LEU A 163 8.74 -29.14 2.75
CA LEU A 163 9.01 -29.73 4.05
C LEU A 163 7.71 -30.18 4.72
N ALA A 164 7.73 -31.39 5.30
CA ALA A 164 6.57 -31.95 6.00
C ALA A 164 6.64 -31.59 7.51
N PHE A 165 5.90 -30.56 7.92
CA PHE A 165 5.76 -30.14 9.31
C PHE A 165 4.33 -29.63 9.57
N ASP A 166 3.89 -29.70 10.82
CA ASP A 166 2.61 -29.14 11.24
C ASP A 166 2.81 -27.68 11.64
N TRP A 167 1.83 -26.83 11.37
CA TRP A 167 1.94 -25.42 11.72
C TRP A 167 0.65 -24.81 12.25
N TYR A 168 0.80 -23.74 13.02
CA TYR A 168 -0.29 -23.00 13.64
C TYR A 168 -0.06 -21.50 13.50
N GLU A 169 -1.12 -20.80 13.12
CA GLU A 169 -1.17 -19.34 13.21
C GLU A 169 -1.86 -18.92 14.51
N ILE A 170 -1.27 -17.93 15.15
CA ILE A 170 -1.74 -17.35 16.42
C ILE A 170 -1.84 -15.83 16.31
N ASP A 171 -2.57 -15.21 17.24
CA ASP A 171 -2.87 -13.77 17.14
C ASP A 171 -1.99 -12.88 18.04
N ASN A 172 -1.20 -13.45 18.96
CA ASN A 172 -0.27 -12.69 19.82
C ASN A 172 0.90 -13.52 20.35
N TYR A 173 2.05 -12.88 20.59
CA TYR A 173 3.27 -13.56 21.03
C TYR A 173 3.13 -14.39 22.32
N ALA A 174 2.30 -13.95 23.28
CA ALA A 174 2.11 -14.68 24.53
C ALA A 174 1.52 -16.08 24.29
N GLN A 175 0.67 -16.25 23.28
CA GLN A 175 0.16 -17.55 22.87
C GLN A 175 1.26 -18.46 22.29
N ALA A 176 2.16 -17.91 21.45
CA ALA A 176 3.27 -18.67 20.88
C ALA A 176 4.23 -19.16 21.97
N TRP A 177 4.62 -18.27 22.89
CA TRP A 177 5.44 -18.64 24.04
C TRP A 177 4.76 -19.70 24.92
N GLY A 178 3.46 -19.55 25.18
CA GLY A 178 2.70 -20.54 25.94
C GLY A 178 2.57 -21.91 25.24
N MET A 179 2.58 -21.95 23.90
CA MET A 179 2.62 -23.21 23.14
C MET A 179 3.99 -23.88 23.26
N LEU A 180 5.07 -23.12 23.11
CA LEU A 180 6.43 -23.61 23.29
C LEU A 180 6.64 -24.17 24.71
N GLU A 181 6.21 -23.43 25.74
CA GLU A 181 6.29 -23.84 27.14
C GLU A 181 5.53 -25.14 27.45
N LYS A 182 4.43 -25.41 26.73
CA LYS A 182 3.59 -26.60 26.90
C LYS A 182 3.92 -27.75 25.95
N ASP A 183 5.02 -27.65 25.20
CA ASP A 183 5.46 -28.65 24.22
C ASP A 183 4.41 -28.89 23.11
N ARG A 184 3.69 -27.81 22.75
CA ARG A 184 2.69 -27.77 21.66
C ARG A 184 3.23 -27.12 20.39
N ALA A 185 4.45 -26.60 20.45
CA ALA A 185 5.28 -26.06 19.37
C ALA A 185 6.74 -26.40 19.71
#